data_AF-A0AAE1QZC9-F1
#
_entry.id   AF-A0AAE1QZC9-F1
#
_cell.length_a   1.000
_cell.length_b   1.000
_cell.length_c   1.000
_cell.angle_alpha   90.00
_cell.angle_beta   90.00
_cell.angle_gamma   90.00
#
_symmetry.space_group_name_H-M   'P 1'
#
loop_
_entity.id
_entity.type
_entity.pdbx_description
1 polymer ?
#
loop_
_entity_poly.entity_id
_entity_poly.type
_entity_poly.pdbx_seq_one_letter_code
_entity_poly.pdbx_strand_id
1 'polypeptide(L)'
;MSKSLGNFFTIREQLAREEARHGGRKTTPSSNHQLFSDCLENYIIKNFHYSRREAVSYVKFRNNLKFEKSSKHKGTRVVMFPPFRFRNSGLLFTSSAVVNKLTKLETQIQIRKTIRPSVPTPNHLRSLKLSLFDQLAPPIYSPLLFYYLPSSEWNRAKNTERCDKLQKSLAETLAKFYPLAGRHRKDDFSIQCNDEGVEYVETKVNADLAEFIREEPEVEFLENLLPWRVPRRTDLSSSPLLGIQVNKFNCGGLVMGIQISHVLADAFTLGTFFNEWVHVSKTGTTKGCVPCFDQLSSLFPARVLSGPQFSLPSNMGAKIVTRSFVFDASALANLKDRIEKSTRVVSVMALIWKVLTGISSAKHGHSRDSTLVFAMNMRGKTKLPSLEHALGNFCVAAFATLEANQTRKELNDFVNLVRSSSKDTSAHIGKASVEDITSMFVNYSPHGQKNETDIYLCSSLCRFPWYEADFGWGKPSWVNTISKNVEMISLIDTKNGEGIEARVSLNENDMAEFENDPDILTFCPPQKQHSIPRFGQK
;
A
#
# COMPACT_ATOMS: atom_id res chain seq x y z
N MET A 1 10.59 -16.92 -10.63
CA MET A 1 12.00 -16.91 -10.14
C MET A 1 12.26 -17.82 -8.93
N SER A 2 11.27 -18.53 -8.35
CA SER A 2 11.49 -19.44 -7.21
C SER A 2 12.04 -20.84 -7.55
N LYS A 3 12.06 -21.26 -8.82
CA LYS A 3 12.67 -22.54 -9.24
C LYS A 3 14.19 -22.49 -9.46
N SER A 4 14.83 -21.31 -9.42
CA SER A 4 16.28 -21.18 -9.70
C SER A 4 17.17 -21.19 -8.46
N LEU A 5 16.62 -20.90 -7.27
CA LEU A 5 17.37 -20.91 -6.00
C LEU A 5 17.48 -22.34 -5.41
N GLY A 6 16.47 -23.19 -5.60
CA GLY A 6 16.51 -24.59 -5.16
C GLY A 6 17.60 -25.42 -5.84
N ASN A 7 17.89 -25.16 -7.13
CA ASN A 7 18.88 -25.90 -7.90
C ASN A 7 20.34 -25.51 -7.57
N PHE A 8 20.58 -24.37 -6.90
CA PHE A 8 21.93 -23.91 -6.56
C PHE A 8 22.51 -24.70 -5.38
N PHE A 9 21.66 -25.13 -4.43
CA PHE A 9 22.05 -26.00 -3.33
C PHE A 9 22.35 -27.43 -3.80
N THR A 10 21.57 -27.94 -4.76
CA THR A 10 21.72 -29.31 -5.29
C THR A 10 23.04 -29.52 -6.03
N ILE A 11 23.52 -28.51 -6.77
CA ILE A 11 24.81 -28.58 -7.50
C ILE A 11 26.00 -28.58 -6.53
N ARG A 12 25.90 -27.81 -5.43
CA ARG A 12 26.98 -27.72 -4.43
C ARG A 12 27.11 -29.00 -3.61
N GLU A 13 25.99 -29.65 -3.30
CA GLU A 13 25.97 -30.97 -2.67
C GLU A 13 26.43 -32.09 -3.60
N GLN A 14 26.13 -32.03 -4.90
CA GLN A 14 26.65 -32.99 -5.88
C GLN A 14 28.17 -32.86 -6.07
N LEU A 15 28.70 -31.63 -6.12
CA LEU A 15 30.15 -31.39 -6.18
C LEU A 15 30.87 -31.90 -4.92
N ALA A 16 30.29 -31.69 -3.74
CA ALA A 16 30.85 -32.22 -2.48
C ALA A 16 30.84 -33.76 -2.43
N ARG A 17 29.83 -34.41 -3.03
CA ARG A 17 29.75 -35.88 -3.13
C ARG A 17 30.73 -36.47 -4.15
N GLU A 18 31.06 -35.76 -5.22
CA GLU A 18 32.07 -36.20 -6.20
C GLU A 18 33.51 -35.95 -5.70
N GLU A 19 33.77 -34.83 -5.02
CA GLU A 19 35.05 -34.60 -4.33
C GLU A 19 35.33 -35.66 -3.24
N ALA A 20 34.28 -36.15 -2.56
CA ALA A 20 34.40 -37.23 -1.59
C ALA A 20 34.67 -38.62 -2.23
N ARG A 21 34.29 -38.84 -3.51
CA ARG A 21 34.55 -40.10 -4.23
C ARG A 21 35.97 -40.19 -4.80
N HIS A 22 36.61 -39.06 -5.10
CA HIS A 22 38.00 -39.00 -5.54
C HIS A 22 38.91 -38.67 -4.35
N GLY A 23 39.14 -39.68 -3.51
CA GLY A 23 39.84 -39.62 -2.23
C GLY A 23 40.92 -38.53 -2.11
N GLY A 24 40.58 -37.47 -1.36
CA GLY A 24 41.49 -36.73 -0.48
C GLY A 24 42.85 -36.29 -1.01
N ARG A 25 43.00 -35.96 -2.31
CA ARG A 25 44.20 -35.28 -2.83
C ARG A 25 43.84 -33.86 -3.26
N LYS A 26 44.52 -32.88 -2.66
CA LYS A 26 44.41 -31.45 -3.00
C LYS A 26 44.71 -31.27 -4.50
N THR A 27 43.68 -30.98 -5.30
CA THR A 27 43.80 -30.60 -6.71
C THR A 27 44.05 -29.10 -6.85
N THR A 28 44.83 -28.72 -7.85
CA THR A 28 45.19 -27.32 -8.14
C THR A 28 43.98 -26.47 -8.61
N PRO A 29 44.01 -25.13 -8.48
CA PRO A 29 42.86 -24.27 -8.83
C PRO A 29 42.38 -24.39 -10.28
N SER A 30 43.26 -24.71 -11.24
CA SER A 30 42.91 -24.90 -12.66
C SER A 30 42.08 -26.17 -12.90
N SER A 31 42.37 -27.26 -12.19
CA SER A 31 41.61 -28.52 -12.28
C SER A 31 40.18 -28.39 -11.76
N ASN A 32 39.95 -27.59 -10.71
CA ASN A 32 38.60 -27.38 -10.16
C ASN A 32 37.72 -26.54 -11.10
N HIS A 33 38.32 -25.63 -11.88
CA HIS A 33 37.60 -24.83 -12.87
C HIS A 33 37.15 -25.63 -14.09
N GLN A 34 37.97 -26.59 -14.53
CA GLN A 34 37.63 -27.50 -15.63
C GLN A 34 36.55 -28.49 -15.20
N LEU A 35 36.71 -29.13 -14.03
CA LEU A 35 35.71 -30.02 -13.44
C LEU A 35 34.34 -29.35 -13.26
N PHE A 36 34.32 -28.11 -12.78
CA PHE A 36 33.08 -27.34 -12.65
C PHE A 36 32.42 -27.03 -14.00
N SER A 37 33.24 -26.71 -15.01
CA SER A 37 32.74 -26.42 -16.36
C SER A 37 32.13 -27.67 -16.99
N ASP A 38 32.79 -28.82 -16.87
CA ASP A 38 32.33 -30.10 -17.41
C ASP A 38 31.05 -30.59 -16.70
N CYS A 39 30.96 -30.44 -15.38
CA CYS A 39 29.75 -30.75 -14.62
C CYS A 39 28.58 -29.84 -14.98
N LEU A 40 28.83 -28.55 -15.21
CA LEU A 40 27.81 -27.60 -15.61
C LEU A 40 27.32 -27.86 -17.04
N GLU A 41 28.21 -28.19 -17.97
CA GLU A 41 27.86 -28.61 -19.33
C GLU A 41 26.94 -29.83 -19.30
N ASN A 42 27.31 -30.87 -18.55
CA ASN A 42 26.51 -32.09 -18.42
C ASN A 42 25.16 -31.85 -17.76
N TYR A 43 25.09 -30.97 -16.74
CA TYR A 43 23.84 -30.58 -16.11
C TYR A 43 22.91 -29.85 -17.09
N ILE A 44 23.45 -28.96 -17.93
CA ILE A 44 22.68 -28.21 -18.93
C ILE A 44 22.12 -29.15 -20.00
N ILE A 45 22.94 -30.07 -20.51
CA ILE A 45 22.52 -31.07 -21.51
C ILE A 45 21.41 -31.96 -20.94
N LYS A 46 21.57 -32.43 -19.69
CA LYS A 46 20.67 -33.41 -19.08
C LYS A 46 19.32 -32.82 -18.66
N ASN A 47 19.27 -31.57 -18.21
CA ASN A 47 18.05 -30.99 -17.62
C ASN A 47 17.32 -30.01 -18.55
N PHE A 48 17.98 -29.51 -19.59
CA PHE A 48 17.41 -28.48 -20.47
C PHE A 48 17.44 -28.87 -21.95
N HIS A 49 17.80 -30.12 -22.26
CA HIS A 49 17.81 -30.71 -23.61
C HIS A 49 18.62 -29.93 -24.66
N TYR A 50 19.63 -29.16 -24.24
CA TYR A 50 20.57 -28.50 -25.16
C TYR A 50 21.53 -29.52 -25.78
N SER A 51 21.93 -29.27 -27.02
CA SER A 51 23.04 -30.00 -27.62
C SER A 51 24.35 -29.70 -26.89
N ARG A 52 25.30 -30.64 -26.92
CA ARG A 52 26.62 -30.45 -26.27
C ARG A 52 27.33 -29.19 -26.77
N ARG A 53 27.13 -28.80 -28.03
CA ARG A 53 27.73 -27.60 -28.63
C ARG A 53 27.15 -26.30 -28.06
N GLU A 54 25.87 -26.28 -27.72
CA GLU A 54 25.19 -25.14 -27.09
C GLU A 54 25.57 -25.01 -25.62
N ALA A 55 25.65 -26.13 -24.90
CA ALA A 55 26.10 -26.16 -23.51
C ALA A 55 27.54 -25.62 -23.35
N VAL A 56 28.47 -26.06 -24.20
CA VAL A 56 29.85 -25.54 -24.25
C VAL A 56 29.89 -24.04 -24.54
N SER A 57 29.07 -23.56 -25.47
CA SER A 57 29.01 -22.13 -25.82
C SER A 57 28.50 -21.29 -24.65
N TYR A 58 27.49 -21.77 -23.92
CA TYR A 58 26.94 -21.11 -22.75
C TYR A 58 27.96 -21.04 -21.60
N VAL A 59 28.68 -22.13 -21.33
CA VAL A 59 29.69 -22.17 -20.27
C VAL A 59 30.90 -21.28 -20.61
N LYS A 60 31.33 -21.24 -21.89
CA LYS A 60 32.36 -20.29 -22.35
C LYS A 60 31.92 -18.84 -22.23
N PHE A 61 30.68 -18.51 -22.61
CA PHE A 61 30.12 -17.17 -22.45
C PHE A 61 30.10 -16.73 -20.97
N ARG A 62 29.66 -17.62 -20.07
CA ARG A 62 29.66 -17.37 -18.63
C ARG A 62 31.05 -17.14 -18.05
N ASN A 63 32.04 -17.94 -18.48
CA ASN A 63 33.40 -17.83 -17.96
C ASN A 63 34.11 -16.56 -18.46
N ASN A 64 33.80 -16.10 -19.67
CA ASN A 64 34.31 -14.82 -20.19
C ASN A 64 33.69 -13.58 -19.50
N LEU A 65 32.43 -13.66 -19.05
CA LEU A 65 31.78 -12.57 -18.30
C LEU A 65 32.37 -12.31 -16.90
N LYS A 66 33.18 -13.23 -16.35
CA LYS A 66 33.79 -13.07 -15.02
C LYS A 66 35.15 -12.36 -15.04
N PHE A 67 35.72 -12.05 -16.19
CA PHE A 67 37.03 -11.38 -16.29
C PHE A 67 36.98 -9.84 -16.49
N GLU A 68 35.79 -9.24 -16.70
CA GLU A 68 35.65 -7.78 -16.83
C GLU A 68 34.98 -7.13 -15.59
N LYS A 69 35.62 -7.27 -14.42
CA LYS A 69 35.37 -6.37 -13.28
C LYS A 69 36.67 -5.98 -12.56
N SER A 70 37.59 -5.33 -13.29
CA SER A 70 38.53 -4.37 -12.69
C SER A 70 39.15 -3.47 -13.76
N SER A 71 38.64 -2.25 -13.93
CA SER A 71 39.41 -1.07 -14.38
C SER A 71 38.48 0.14 -14.48
N LYS A 72 38.84 1.23 -13.79
CA LYS A 72 38.19 2.54 -13.86
C LYS A 72 38.75 3.33 -15.05
N HIS A 73 37.87 4.15 -15.63
CA HIS A 73 38.09 5.41 -16.37
C HIS A 73 38.04 5.45 -17.92
N LYS A 74 37.19 6.42 -18.35
CA LYS A 74 37.12 7.21 -19.60
C LYS A 74 36.74 6.50 -20.91
N GLY A 75 35.66 7.00 -21.51
CA GLY A 75 35.44 6.98 -22.97
C GLY A 75 34.25 6.16 -23.42
N THR A 76 33.25 6.84 -23.99
CA THR A 76 32.16 6.24 -24.76
C THR A 76 32.71 5.34 -25.87
N ARG A 77 32.29 4.06 -25.89
CA ARG A 77 32.26 3.23 -27.12
C ARG A 77 31.01 2.38 -27.13
N VAL A 78 30.10 2.72 -28.05
CA VAL A 78 29.06 1.84 -28.55
C VAL A 78 29.75 0.71 -29.31
N VAL A 79 29.55 -0.53 -28.89
CA VAL A 79 30.00 -1.71 -29.65
C VAL A 79 28.77 -2.38 -30.25
N MET A 80 28.52 -2.12 -31.53
CA MET A 80 27.68 -2.97 -32.39
C MET A 80 28.56 -4.02 -33.05
N PHE A 81 28.17 -5.31 -33.01
CA PHE A 81 28.72 -6.40 -33.83
C PHE A 81 27.68 -7.53 -33.99
N PRO A 82 27.74 -8.36 -35.06
CA PRO A 82 26.76 -8.45 -36.16
C PRO A 82 25.77 -9.64 -36.05
N PRO A 83 24.74 -9.72 -36.92
CA PRO A 83 23.76 -10.79 -36.88
C PRO A 83 24.37 -12.13 -37.33
N PHE A 84 24.28 -13.16 -36.49
CA PHE A 84 24.54 -14.53 -36.91
C PHE A 84 23.44 -14.99 -37.89
N ARG A 85 23.83 -15.18 -39.16
CA ARG A 85 23.00 -15.84 -40.18
C ARG A 85 22.88 -17.34 -39.87
N PHE A 86 21.67 -17.81 -39.57
CA PHE A 86 21.34 -19.23 -39.72
C PHE A 86 21.07 -19.51 -41.21
N ARG A 87 21.83 -20.43 -41.81
CA ARG A 87 21.54 -21.04 -43.11
C ARG A 87 20.60 -22.23 -42.88
N ASN A 88 19.44 -22.17 -43.53
CA ASN A 88 18.57 -23.25 -44.00
C ASN A 88 18.45 -24.54 -43.15
N SER A 89 17.33 -24.65 -42.44
CA SER A 89 16.37 -25.77 -42.61
C SER A 89 15.07 -25.37 -41.93
N GLY A 90 13.99 -25.25 -42.71
CA GLY A 90 12.74 -24.64 -42.30
C GLY A 90 11.99 -25.40 -41.21
N LEU A 91 11.46 -24.64 -40.26
CA LEU A 91 10.08 -24.76 -39.79
C LEU A 91 9.70 -23.40 -39.20
N LEU A 92 9.05 -22.57 -40.01
CA LEU A 92 8.40 -21.33 -39.58
C LEU A 92 7.12 -21.69 -38.84
N PHE A 93 7.19 -21.78 -37.51
CA PHE A 93 6.07 -21.41 -36.65
C PHE A 93 6.47 -20.15 -35.90
N THR A 94 6.35 -19.01 -36.58
CA THR A 94 6.36 -17.72 -35.91
C THR A 94 5.08 -17.62 -35.08
N SER A 95 5.16 -18.05 -33.82
CA SER A 95 4.30 -17.50 -32.79
C SER A 95 4.66 -16.02 -32.62
N SER A 96 4.06 -15.19 -33.47
CA SER A 96 4.00 -13.73 -33.28
C SER A 96 3.21 -13.34 -32.01
N ALA A 97 2.70 -14.33 -31.25
CA ALA A 97 1.91 -14.16 -30.05
C ALA A 97 2.68 -14.42 -28.73
N VAL A 98 3.93 -14.90 -28.78
CA VAL A 98 4.70 -15.25 -27.56
C VAL A 98 5.97 -14.40 -27.35
N VAL A 99 6.32 -13.50 -28.27
CA VAL A 99 7.51 -12.63 -28.15
C VAL A 99 7.18 -11.18 -27.73
N ASN A 100 5.90 -10.80 -27.60
CA ASN A 100 5.52 -9.48 -27.10
C ASN A 100 5.09 -9.53 -25.62
N LYS A 101 6.01 -9.15 -24.73
CA LYS A 101 5.85 -8.26 -23.55
C LYS A 101 6.78 -8.67 -22.41
N LEU A 102 8.00 -8.16 -22.46
CA LEU A 102 8.71 -7.70 -21.26
C LEU A 102 9.06 -6.23 -21.47
N THR A 103 8.09 -5.41 -21.88
CA THR A 103 8.18 -3.98 -21.61
C THR A 103 8.10 -3.82 -20.11
N LYS A 104 9.23 -3.46 -19.49
CA LYS A 104 9.28 -3.10 -18.08
C LYS A 104 8.25 -2.00 -17.81
N LEU A 105 7.42 -2.17 -16.79
CA LEU A 105 6.51 -1.14 -16.33
C LEU A 105 7.31 0.11 -15.96
N GLU A 106 6.99 1.22 -16.59
CA GLU A 106 7.67 2.50 -16.44
C GLU A 106 6.65 3.64 -16.36
N THR A 107 6.95 4.58 -15.47
CA THR A 107 6.19 5.81 -15.28
C THR A 107 7.07 6.99 -15.67
N GLN A 108 6.63 7.78 -16.64
CA GLN A 108 7.33 8.98 -17.12
C GLN A 108 6.58 10.23 -16.67
N ILE A 109 7.25 11.11 -15.93
CA ILE A 109 6.69 12.42 -15.55
C ILE A 109 6.58 13.29 -16.82
N GLN A 110 5.39 13.85 -17.05
CA GLN A 110 5.12 14.78 -18.13
C GLN A 110 5.01 16.22 -17.63
N ILE A 111 4.31 16.41 -16.50
CA ILE A 111 4.07 17.71 -15.89
C ILE A 111 4.29 17.58 -14.39
N ARG A 112 4.89 18.61 -13.80
CA ARG A 112 4.98 18.82 -12.35
C ARG A 112 4.71 20.29 -12.07
N LYS A 113 3.71 20.57 -11.24
CA LYS A 113 3.26 21.93 -10.89
C LYS A 113 2.90 22.00 -9.42
N THR A 114 2.89 23.22 -8.91
CA THR A 114 2.31 23.52 -7.61
C THR A 114 0.98 24.22 -7.82
N ILE A 115 -0.10 23.66 -7.27
CA ILE A 115 -1.45 24.23 -7.39
C ILE A 115 -1.76 24.98 -6.10
N ARG A 116 -2.07 26.27 -6.24
CA ARG A 116 -2.41 27.17 -5.13
C ARG A 116 -3.93 27.35 -5.04
N PRO A 117 -4.45 27.77 -3.88
CA PRO A 117 -5.84 28.23 -3.76
C PRO A 117 -6.17 29.28 -4.84
N SER A 118 -7.38 29.21 -5.41
CA SER A 118 -7.82 30.16 -6.44
C SER A 118 -8.01 31.59 -5.90
N VAL A 119 -8.22 31.72 -4.59
CA VAL A 119 -8.30 32.98 -3.85
C VAL A 119 -7.30 32.91 -2.70
N PRO A 120 -6.50 33.98 -2.44
CA PRO A 120 -5.57 33.99 -1.33
C PRO A 120 -6.25 33.75 0.01
N THR A 121 -5.60 33.00 0.89
CA THR A 121 -6.09 32.77 2.25
C THR A 121 -6.17 34.10 3.01
N PRO A 122 -7.32 34.46 3.60
CA PRO A 122 -7.47 35.67 4.41
C PRO A 122 -6.48 35.73 5.58
N ASN A 123 -6.06 36.94 5.96
CA ASN A 123 -5.03 37.14 7.01
C ASN A 123 -5.37 36.45 8.35
N HIS A 124 -6.64 36.45 8.76
CA HIS A 124 -7.08 35.81 10.01
C HIS A 124 -7.08 34.27 9.95
N LEU A 125 -6.91 33.67 8.76
CA LEU A 125 -6.84 32.22 8.54
C LEU A 125 -5.41 31.74 8.21
N ARG A 126 -4.39 32.62 8.30
CA ARG A 126 -3.00 32.31 7.93
C ARG A 126 -2.30 31.33 8.88
N SER A 127 -2.87 31.06 10.04
CA SER A 127 -2.35 30.11 11.02
C SER A 127 -3.50 29.26 11.55
N LEU A 128 -3.40 27.95 11.34
CA LEU A 128 -4.31 26.97 11.91
C LEU A 128 -3.60 26.24 13.05
N LYS A 129 -4.16 26.28 14.26
CA LYS A 129 -3.64 25.49 15.38
C LYS A 129 -4.01 24.02 15.20
N LEU A 130 -3.08 23.13 15.52
CA LEU A 130 -3.34 21.69 15.56
C LEU A 130 -4.07 21.31 16.84
N SER A 131 -4.91 20.28 16.75
CA SER A 131 -5.49 19.65 17.93
C SER A 131 -4.53 18.67 18.59
N LEU A 132 -4.85 18.20 19.80
CA LEU A 132 -4.15 17.12 20.47
C LEU A 132 -4.09 15.85 19.61
N PHE A 133 -5.13 15.57 18.82
CA PHE A 133 -5.19 14.40 17.95
C PHE A 133 -4.24 14.53 16.75
N ASP A 134 -4.18 15.72 16.16
CA ASP A 134 -3.27 16.04 15.06
C ASP A 134 -1.81 15.96 15.51
N GLN A 135 -1.53 16.45 16.72
CA GLN A 135 -0.22 16.34 17.35
C GLN A 135 0.21 14.89 17.56
N LEU A 136 -0.72 14.02 17.94
CA LEU A 136 -0.47 12.60 18.21
C LEU A 136 -0.52 11.72 16.95
N ALA A 137 -0.98 12.26 15.82
CA ALA A 137 -1.07 11.52 14.58
C ALA A 137 0.33 11.12 14.07
N PRO A 138 0.49 9.93 13.48
CA PRO A 138 1.78 9.53 12.91
C PRO A 138 2.24 10.51 11.83
N PRO A 139 3.53 10.90 11.78
CA PRO A 139 4.04 11.84 10.78
C PRO A 139 4.30 11.13 9.45
N ILE A 140 3.25 10.57 8.86
CA ILE A 140 3.26 9.82 7.60
C ILE A 140 2.31 10.46 6.60
N TYR A 141 2.47 10.08 5.33
CA TYR A 141 1.47 10.37 4.30
C TYR A 141 0.57 9.16 4.11
N SER A 142 -0.74 9.38 4.15
CA SER A 142 -1.75 8.37 3.86
C SER A 142 -2.03 8.34 2.35
N PRO A 143 -1.71 7.24 1.63
CA PRO A 143 -1.91 7.15 0.20
C PRO A 143 -3.26 6.51 -0.18
N LEU A 144 -3.88 7.00 -1.25
CA LEU A 144 -5.00 6.35 -1.94
C LEU A 144 -4.77 6.40 -3.46
N LEU A 145 -5.12 5.32 -4.15
CA LEU A 145 -5.13 5.28 -5.62
C LEU A 145 -6.56 4.99 -6.10
N PHE A 146 -7.03 5.77 -7.07
CA PHE A 146 -8.33 5.63 -7.73
C PHE A 146 -8.13 5.27 -9.19
N TYR A 147 -8.68 4.13 -9.62
CA TYR A 147 -8.46 3.56 -10.95
C TYR A 147 -9.70 3.79 -11.81
N TYR A 148 -9.56 4.50 -12.93
CA TYR A 148 -10.63 4.81 -13.86
C TYR A 148 -10.36 4.12 -15.21
N LEU A 149 -11.12 3.06 -15.49
CA LEU A 149 -11.06 2.36 -16.76
C LEU A 149 -11.55 3.25 -17.91
N PRO A 150 -11.00 3.08 -19.13
CA PRO A 150 -11.48 3.80 -20.30
C PRO A 150 -12.94 3.47 -20.59
N SER A 151 -13.75 4.49 -20.92
CA SER A 151 -15.14 4.34 -21.39
C SER A 151 -15.22 4.63 -22.90
N SER A 152 -16.25 4.14 -23.59
CA SER A 152 -16.45 4.38 -25.02
C SER A 152 -16.59 5.86 -25.39
N GLU A 153 -16.99 6.70 -24.44
CA GLU A 153 -17.07 8.17 -24.58
C GLU A 153 -15.71 8.87 -24.39
N TRP A 154 -14.65 8.11 -24.10
CA TRP A 154 -13.31 8.61 -23.79
C TRP A 154 -12.51 8.86 -25.07
N ASN A 155 -12.63 10.05 -25.63
CA ASN A 155 -11.70 10.52 -26.66
C ASN A 155 -10.35 10.93 -26.04
N ARG A 156 -9.24 10.41 -26.57
CA ARG A 156 -7.86 10.76 -26.11
C ARG A 156 -7.56 12.26 -26.14
N ALA A 157 -8.17 13.00 -27.08
CA ALA A 157 -8.07 14.46 -27.17
C ALA A 157 -8.62 15.19 -25.91
N LYS A 158 -9.49 14.55 -25.12
CA LYS A 158 -10.05 15.10 -23.88
C LYS A 158 -9.15 14.92 -22.65
N ASN A 159 -8.01 14.22 -22.75
CA ASN A 159 -7.15 14.00 -21.57
C ASN A 159 -6.53 15.30 -21.06
N THR A 160 -6.08 16.18 -21.95
CA THR A 160 -5.54 17.50 -21.57
C THR A 160 -6.63 18.35 -20.91
N GLU A 161 -7.81 18.43 -21.52
CA GLU A 161 -8.97 19.16 -20.97
C GLU A 161 -9.36 18.65 -19.57
N ARG A 162 -9.33 17.34 -19.34
CA ARG A 162 -9.59 16.74 -18.02
C ARG A 162 -8.54 17.13 -16.99
N CYS A 163 -7.26 17.09 -17.35
CA CYS A 163 -6.17 17.52 -16.47
C CYS A 163 -6.28 19.01 -16.13
N ASP A 164 -6.61 19.86 -17.09
CA ASP A 164 -6.83 21.29 -16.85
C ASP A 164 -8.03 21.53 -15.93
N LYS A 165 -9.13 20.80 -16.16
CA LYS A 165 -10.31 20.83 -15.31
C LYS A 165 -10.00 20.36 -13.87
N LEU A 166 -9.18 19.32 -13.70
CA LEU A 166 -8.71 18.87 -12.39
C LEU A 166 -7.89 19.94 -11.68
N GLN A 167 -6.93 20.57 -12.38
CA GLN A 167 -6.10 21.63 -11.81
C GLN A 167 -6.95 22.84 -11.37
N LYS A 168 -7.89 23.28 -12.22
CA LYS A 168 -8.76 24.42 -11.91
C LYS A 168 -9.68 24.13 -10.71
N SER A 169 -10.39 23.00 -10.75
CA SER A 169 -11.28 22.59 -9.65
C SER A 169 -10.53 22.34 -8.34
N LEU A 170 -9.28 21.86 -8.41
CA LEU A 170 -8.42 21.69 -7.25
C LEU A 170 -8.09 23.06 -6.63
N ALA A 171 -7.68 24.04 -7.43
CA ALA A 171 -7.42 25.40 -6.96
C ALA A 171 -8.65 26.02 -6.28
N GLU A 172 -9.83 25.86 -6.87
CA GLU A 172 -11.10 26.32 -6.29
C GLU A 172 -11.45 25.60 -4.98
N THR A 173 -11.21 24.30 -4.91
CA THR A 173 -11.43 23.52 -3.68
C THR A 173 -10.46 23.94 -2.57
N LEU A 174 -9.20 24.20 -2.92
CA LEU A 174 -8.17 24.65 -1.99
C LEU A 174 -8.46 26.03 -1.39
N ALA A 175 -9.28 26.87 -2.02
CA ALA A 175 -9.73 28.11 -1.38
C ALA A 175 -10.53 27.85 -0.08
N LYS A 176 -11.24 26.71 -0.01
CA LYS A 176 -11.95 26.28 1.20
C LYS A 176 -11.13 25.36 2.10
N PHE A 177 -10.35 24.48 1.49
CA PHE A 177 -9.45 23.57 2.16
C PHE A 177 -8.03 24.14 2.23
N TYR A 178 -7.96 25.45 2.51
CA TYR A 178 -6.74 26.25 2.49
C TYR A 178 -5.59 25.71 3.36
N PRO A 179 -5.83 25.02 4.51
CA PRO A 179 -4.73 24.45 5.27
C PRO A 179 -3.93 23.42 4.49
N LEU A 180 -4.54 22.69 3.53
CA LEU A 180 -3.85 21.70 2.71
C LEU A 180 -2.79 22.32 1.78
N ALA A 181 -2.93 23.60 1.44
CA ALA A 181 -1.95 24.36 0.65
C ALA A 181 -0.84 25.00 1.51
N GLY A 182 -0.86 24.79 2.83
CA GLY A 182 0.12 25.32 3.77
C GLY A 182 1.32 24.41 4.02
N ARG A 183 2.03 24.70 5.12
CA ARG A 183 3.19 23.95 5.61
C ARG A 183 3.08 23.67 7.12
N HIS A 184 3.50 22.50 7.54
CA HIS A 184 3.48 22.12 8.95
C HIS A 184 4.60 22.82 9.72
N ARG A 185 4.26 23.55 10.78
CA ARG A 185 5.20 24.12 11.74
C ARG A 185 5.19 23.30 13.02
N LYS A 186 6.11 22.34 13.09
CA LYS A 186 6.18 21.37 14.18
C LYS A 186 6.34 22.03 15.55
N ASP A 187 7.19 23.04 15.64
CA ASP A 187 7.50 23.71 16.92
C ASP A 187 6.34 24.58 17.43
N ASP A 188 5.46 25.04 16.54
CA ASP A 188 4.32 25.91 16.86
C ASP A 188 2.99 25.14 17.04
N PHE A 189 3.02 23.81 16.91
CA PHE A 189 1.84 22.93 16.78
C PHE A 189 0.78 23.54 15.84
N SER A 190 1.20 23.93 14.64
CA SER A 190 0.33 24.66 13.73
C SER A 190 0.63 24.36 12.26
N ILE A 191 -0.34 24.67 11.41
CA ILE A 191 -0.15 24.78 9.97
C ILE A 191 -0.05 26.25 9.61
N GLN A 192 1.03 26.60 8.91
CA GLN A 192 1.16 27.89 8.26
C GLN A 192 0.41 27.84 6.93
N CYS A 193 -0.74 28.50 6.85
CA CYS A 193 -1.57 28.60 5.65
C CYS A 193 -1.03 29.70 4.72
N ASN A 194 0.17 29.51 4.19
CA ASN A 194 0.90 30.50 3.37
C ASN A 194 0.63 30.41 1.86
N ASP A 195 -0.36 29.62 1.44
CA ASP A 195 -0.72 29.39 0.03
C ASP A 195 0.45 28.93 -0.85
N GLU A 196 1.49 28.30 -0.28
CA GLU A 196 2.57 27.75 -1.10
C GLU A 196 2.05 26.74 -2.11
N GLY A 197 0.97 26.03 -1.77
CA GLY A 197 0.23 25.13 -2.66
C GLY A 197 0.54 23.66 -2.44
N VAL A 198 -0.11 22.84 -3.26
CA VAL A 198 -0.04 21.38 -3.25
C VAL A 198 0.72 20.87 -4.47
N GLU A 199 1.36 19.72 -4.34
CA GLU A 199 2.07 19.08 -5.45
C GLU A 199 1.06 18.46 -6.43
N TYR A 200 1.21 18.75 -7.72
CA TYR A 200 0.41 18.15 -8.78
C TYR A 200 1.33 17.62 -9.88
N VAL A 201 1.24 16.31 -10.14
CA VAL A 201 2.07 15.61 -11.12
C VAL A 201 1.18 14.93 -12.15
N GLU A 202 1.56 15.02 -13.43
CA GLU A 202 0.99 14.17 -14.46
C GLU A 202 2.06 13.25 -15.02
N THR A 203 1.70 11.99 -15.18
CA THR A 203 2.61 10.97 -15.72
C THR A 203 1.96 10.20 -16.86
N LYS A 204 2.81 9.54 -17.64
CA LYS A 204 2.41 8.52 -18.61
C LYS A 204 2.95 7.17 -18.15
N VAL A 205 2.09 6.16 -18.13
CA VAL A 205 2.44 4.77 -17.81
C VAL A 205 2.40 3.96 -19.10
N ASN A 206 3.47 3.20 -19.36
CA ASN A 206 3.62 2.42 -20.59
C ASN A 206 2.86 1.07 -20.58
N ALA A 207 1.63 1.06 -20.04
CA ALA A 207 0.79 -0.12 -19.92
C ALA A 207 -0.68 0.19 -20.23
N ASP A 208 -1.48 -0.87 -20.39
CA ASP A 208 -2.93 -0.79 -20.43
C ASP A 208 -3.51 -1.05 -19.04
N LEU A 209 -4.41 -0.19 -18.57
CA LEU A 209 -4.90 -0.21 -17.19
C LEU A 209 -5.59 -1.51 -16.79
N ALA A 210 -6.34 -2.15 -17.70
CA ALA A 210 -7.03 -3.40 -17.40
C ALA A 210 -6.06 -4.58 -17.22
N GLU A 211 -4.95 -4.60 -17.95
CA GLU A 211 -3.87 -5.58 -17.75
C GLU A 211 -3.10 -5.27 -16.48
N PHE A 212 -2.79 -3.99 -16.25
CA PHE A 212 -2.13 -3.53 -15.02
C PHE A 212 -2.88 -3.96 -13.75
N ILE A 213 -4.21 -3.77 -13.70
CA ILE A 213 -5.02 -4.20 -12.55
C ILE A 213 -4.98 -5.72 -12.39
N ARG A 214 -5.10 -6.47 -13.50
CA ARG A 214 -5.11 -7.95 -13.49
C ARG A 214 -3.78 -8.55 -13.03
N GLU A 215 -2.67 -7.91 -13.35
CA GLU A 215 -1.33 -8.38 -12.97
C GLU A 215 -1.00 -8.13 -11.49
N GLU A 216 -1.81 -7.33 -10.77
CA GLU A 216 -1.58 -6.94 -9.37
C GLU A 216 -0.12 -6.56 -9.09
N PRO A 217 0.33 -5.39 -9.58
CA PRO A 217 1.73 -5.00 -9.54
C PRO A 217 2.24 -4.88 -8.10
N GLU A 218 3.53 -5.14 -7.94
CA GLU A 218 4.22 -5.02 -6.66
C GLU A 218 4.07 -3.60 -6.08
N VAL A 219 4.04 -3.52 -4.74
CA VAL A 219 3.90 -2.28 -3.98
C VAL A 219 4.93 -1.24 -4.40
N GLU A 220 6.15 -1.69 -4.68
CA GLU A 220 7.27 -0.87 -5.15
C GLU A 220 6.95 -0.14 -6.45
N PHE A 221 6.15 -0.75 -7.34
CA PHE A 221 5.68 -0.05 -8.53
C PHE A 221 4.52 0.87 -8.22
N LEU A 222 3.57 0.46 -7.35
CA LEU A 222 2.44 1.32 -6.96
C LEU A 222 2.88 2.65 -6.35
N GLU A 223 4.04 2.70 -5.67
CA GLU A 223 4.66 3.95 -5.21
C GLU A 223 4.97 4.93 -6.35
N ASN A 224 5.23 4.43 -7.57
CA ASN A 224 5.46 5.28 -8.74
C ASN A 224 4.18 5.94 -9.25
N LEU A 225 3.01 5.54 -8.77
CA LEU A 225 1.72 6.15 -9.09
C LEU A 225 1.33 7.25 -8.10
N LEU A 226 2.16 7.50 -7.09
CA LEU A 226 1.99 8.54 -6.08
C LEU A 226 2.93 9.74 -6.34
N PRO A 227 2.53 10.96 -5.94
CA PRO A 227 3.25 12.21 -6.24
C PRO A 227 4.68 12.27 -5.68
N TRP A 228 4.95 11.55 -4.58
CA TRP A 228 6.30 11.35 -4.08
C TRP A 228 6.50 9.91 -3.61
N ARG A 229 7.69 9.38 -3.93
CA ARG A 229 8.21 8.20 -3.24
C ARG A 229 8.56 8.64 -1.82
N VAL A 230 7.83 8.14 -0.83
CA VAL A 230 8.02 8.46 0.59
C VAL A 230 9.52 8.43 0.92
N PRO A 231 10.18 9.58 1.15
CA PRO A 231 11.54 9.57 1.65
C PRO A 231 11.49 9.25 3.14
N ARG A 232 12.48 8.48 3.60
CA ARG A 232 12.87 8.43 5.01
C ARG A 232 13.11 9.88 5.48
N ARG A 233 12.26 10.39 6.37
CA ARG A 233 12.48 11.59 7.20
C ARG A 233 13.16 12.75 6.46
N THR A 234 12.53 13.30 5.42
CA THR A 234 12.89 14.65 4.95
C THR A 234 12.22 15.69 5.82
N ASP A 235 12.88 16.83 6.02
CA ASP A 235 12.45 17.96 6.84
C ASP A 235 10.95 18.29 6.61
N LEU A 236 10.13 17.91 7.59
CA LEU A 236 8.67 18.00 7.54
C LEU A 236 8.19 19.46 7.44
N SER A 237 9.05 20.43 7.76
CA SER A 237 8.66 21.84 7.88
C SER A 237 8.39 22.52 6.53
N SER A 238 9.02 22.06 5.45
CA SER A 238 8.83 22.57 4.08
C SER A 238 8.04 21.63 3.17
N SER A 239 7.63 20.47 3.69
CA SER A 239 6.96 19.43 2.90
C SER A 239 5.49 19.79 2.63
N PRO A 240 4.97 19.62 1.39
CA PRO A 240 3.56 19.81 1.09
C PRO A 240 2.65 18.89 1.91
N LEU A 241 1.48 19.38 2.31
CA LEU A 241 0.52 18.58 3.09
C LEU A 241 -0.36 17.68 2.22
N LEU A 242 -0.48 17.99 0.93
CA LEU A 242 -1.24 17.24 -0.05
C LEU A 242 -0.46 17.14 -1.36
N GLY A 243 -0.59 16.00 -2.01
CA GLY A 243 -0.09 15.76 -3.35
C GLY A 243 -1.06 14.91 -4.15
N ILE A 244 -1.10 15.20 -5.44
CA ILE A 244 -1.95 14.52 -6.41
C ILE A 244 -1.09 14.13 -7.60
N GLN A 245 -1.20 12.88 -8.04
CA GLN A 245 -0.58 12.39 -9.26
C GLN A 245 -1.60 11.76 -10.19
N VAL A 246 -1.66 12.24 -11.42
CA VAL A 246 -2.57 11.80 -12.47
C VAL A 246 -1.79 10.96 -13.48
N ASN A 247 -1.96 9.64 -13.40
CA ASN A 247 -1.21 8.66 -14.19
C ASN A 247 -2.02 8.21 -15.41
N LYS A 248 -1.58 8.59 -16.61
CA LYS A 248 -2.27 8.31 -17.89
C LYS A 248 -1.73 7.02 -18.53
N PHE A 249 -2.61 6.05 -18.78
CA PHE A 249 -2.27 4.77 -19.41
C PHE A 249 -2.47 4.81 -20.93
N ASN A 250 -1.84 3.89 -21.66
CA ASN A 250 -1.88 3.86 -23.14
C ASN A 250 -3.30 3.63 -23.69
N CYS A 251 -4.10 2.80 -23.01
CA CYS A 251 -5.51 2.56 -23.32
C CYS A 251 -6.43 3.76 -23.07
N GLY A 252 -5.90 4.88 -22.57
CA GLY A 252 -6.66 6.06 -22.18
C GLY A 252 -7.02 6.07 -20.69
N GLY A 253 -7.07 4.92 -20.01
CA GLY A 253 -7.39 4.84 -18.58
C GLY A 253 -6.48 5.68 -17.68
N LEU A 254 -6.97 5.97 -16.47
CA LEU A 254 -6.31 6.86 -15.52
C LEU A 254 -6.17 6.20 -14.14
N VAL A 255 -5.03 6.39 -13.48
CA VAL A 255 -4.92 6.20 -12.03
C VAL A 255 -4.63 7.55 -11.36
N MET A 256 -5.51 7.99 -10.47
CA MET A 256 -5.28 9.16 -9.63
C MET A 256 -4.73 8.72 -8.28
N GLY A 257 -3.47 9.05 -8.01
CA GLY A 257 -2.84 8.86 -6.71
C GLY A 257 -2.91 10.11 -5.86
N ILE A 258 -3.24 9.94 -4.57
CA ILE A 258 -3.35 11.01 -3.59
C ILE A 258 -2.50 10.64 -2.40
N GLN A 259 -1.75 11.60 -1.87
CA GLN A 259 -1.05 11.48 -0.59
C GLN A 259 -1.36 12.70 0.26
N ILE A 260 -1.92 12.47 1.45
CA ILE A 260 -2.25 13.51 2.42
C ILE A 260 -1.47 13.30 3.71
N SER A 261 -0.95 14.38 4.29
CA SER A 261 -0.24 14.32 5.58
C SER A 261 -1.21 13.94 6.68
N HIS A 262 -0.92 12.85 7.38
CA HIS A 262 -1.75 12.37 8.49
C HIS A 262 -1.71 13.33 9.69
N VAL A 263 -0.76 14.28 9.74
CA VAL A 263 -0.72 15.36 10.74
C VAL A 263 -1.97 16.25 10.70
N LEU A 264 -2.63 16.37 9.55
CA LEU A 264 -3.79 17.27 9.39
C LEU A 264 -5.08 16.53 9.04
N ALA A 265 -5.02 15.26 8.64
CA ALA A 265 -6.19 14.57 8.11
C ALA A 265 -6.23 13.09 8.46
N ASP A 266 -7.36 12.69 9.05
CA ASP A 266 -7.82 11.31 9.03
C ASP A 266 -8.58 10.98 7.73
N ALA A 267 -9.04 9.74 7.60
CA ALA A 267 -9.81 9.27 6.45
C ALA A 267 -11.09 10.07 6.21
N PHE A 268 -11.73 10.59 7.26
CA PHE A 268 -12.93 11.42 7.14
C PHE A 268 -12.61 12.77 6.53
N THR A 269 -11.55 13.41 6.99
CA THR A 269 -11.08 14.69 6.45
C THR A 269 -10.68 14.55 4.99
N LEU A 270 -9.94 13.48 4.65
CA LEU A 270 -9.57 13.16 3.26
C LEU A 270 -10.82 12.92 2.39
N GLY A 271 -11.78 12.12 2.86
CA GLY A 271 -13.03 11.87 2.14
C GLY A 271 -13.85 13.13 1.93
N THR A 272 -13.90 14.02 2.93
CA THR A 272 -14.62 15.30 2.83
C THR A 272 -14.01 16.22 1.80
N PHE A 273 -12.67 16.39 1.83
CA PHE A 273 -11.93 17.13 0.81
C PHE A 273 -12.16 16.55 -0.59
N PHE A 274 -12.02 15.23 -0.72
CA PHE A 274 -12.11 14.57 -2.02
C PHE A 274 -13.51 14.68 -2.63
N ASN A 275 -14.56 14.53 -1.81
CA ASN A 275 -15.94 14.72 -2.24
C ASN A 275 -16.25 16.16 -2.65
N GLU A 276 -15.68 17.16 -1.98
CA GLU A 276 -15.81 18.55 -2.41
C GLU A 276 -15.09 18.75 -3.74
N TRP A 277 -13.88 18.23 -3.90
CA TRP A 277 -13.13 18.36 -5.14
C TRP A 277 -13.84 17.72 -6.34
N VAL A 278 -14.38 16.51 -6.15
CA VAL A 278 -15.26 15.84 -7.13
C VAL A 278 -16.45 16.73 -7.50
N HIS A 279 -17.13 17.29 -6.50
CA HIS A 279 -18.27 18.17 -6.72
C HIS A 279 -17.89 19.40 -7.53
N VAL A 280 -16.86 20.14 -7.12
CA VAL A 280 -16.36 21.35 -7.79
C VAL A 280 -15.93 21.03 -9.22
N SER A 281 -15.28 19.90 -9.46
CA SER A 281 -14.97 19.46 -10.82
C SER A 281 -16.25 19.30 -11.65
N LYS A 282 -17.30 18.67 -11.13
CA LYS A 282 -18.54 18.48 -11.90
C LYS A 282 -19.30 19.78 -12.14
N THR A 283 -19.44 20.63 -11.13
CA THR A 283 -20.37 21.79 -11.15
C THR A 283 -19.69 23.11 -11.47
N GLY A 284 -18.37 23.21 -11.30
CA GLY A 284 -17.62 24.46 -11.35
C GLY A 284 -17.87 25.37 -10.14
N THR A 285 -18.54 24.87 -9.10
CA THR A 285 -18.88 25.64 -7.90
C THR A 285 -18.68 24.82 -6.64
N THR A 286 -18.34 25.50 -5.56
CA THR A 286 -18.19 24.88 -4.24
C THR A 286 -19.55 24.74 -3.54
N LYS A 287 -19.70 23.80 -2.60
CA LYS A 287 -20.95 23.64 -1.83
C LYS A 287 -21.21 24.84 -0.91
N GLY A 288 -22.40 24.99 -0.34
CA GLY A 288 -22.65 26.09 0.61
C GLY A 288 -21.89 25.96 1.95
N CYS A 289 -21.47 24.74 2.32
CA CYS A 289 -20.85 24.47 3.62
C CYS A 289 -19.37 24.91 3.64
N VAL A 290 -18.96 25.54 4.75
CA VAL A 290 -17.59 25.97 5.02
C VAL A 290 -16.88 24.89 5.86
N PRO A 291 -15.73 24.36 5.40
CA PRO A 291 -14.92 23.43 6.19
C PRO A 291 -14.50 23.99 7.56
N CYS A 292 -14.79 23.28 8.64
CA CYS A 292 -14.44 23.68 10.02
C CYS A 292 -13.16 22.97 10.48
N PHE A 293 -12.01 23.62 10.39
CA PHE A 293 -10.71 23.08 10.82
C PHE A 293 -10.31 23.48 12.26
N ASP A 294 -10.89 24.54 12.80
CA ASP A 294 -10.51 25.14 14.08
C ASP A 294 -11.17 24.47 15.30
N GLN A 295 -12.40 23.96 15.15
CA GLN A 295 -13.21 23.39 16.24
C GLN A 295 -12.47 22.36 17.10
N LEU A 296 -11.73 21.43 16.49
CA LEU A 296 -10.96 20.42 17.24
C LEU A 296 -9.85 21.06 18.05
N SER A 297 -9.12 22.01 17.46
CA SER A 297 -8.02 22.71 18.14
C SER A 297 -8.52 23.63 19.26
N SER A 298 -9.74 24.18 19.13
CA SER A 298 -10.37 25.00 20.17
C SER A 298 -10.78 24.18 21.39
N LEU A 299 -11.33 22.97 21.18
CA LEU A 299 -11.77 22.09 22.27
C LEU A 299 -10.64 21.21 22.84
N PHE A 300 -9.73 20.77 21.98
CA PHE A 300 -8.63 19.88 22.30
C PHE A 300 -7.30 20.51 21.84
N PRO A 301 -6.85 21.61 22.47
CA PRO A 301 -5.63 22.28 22.06
C PRO A 301 -4.42 21.36 22.23
N ALA A 302 -3.54 21.38 21.22
CA ALA A 302 -2.22 20.80 21.30
C ALA A 302 -1.45 21.36 22.51
N ARG A 303 -0.58 20.53 23.09
CA ARG A 303 0.13 20.84 24.34
C ARG A 303 1.45 20.10 24.40
N VAL A 304 2.39 20.63 25.18
CA VAL A 304 3.64 19.91 25.46
C VAL A 304 3.31 18.66 26.28
N LEU A 305 3.63 17.48 25.73
CA LEU A 305 3.38 16.20 26.39
C LEU A 305 4.65 15.74 27.13
N SER A 306 4.48 15.31 28.37
CA SER A 306 5.54 14.69 29.16
C SER A 306 5.60 13.20 28.84
N GLY A 307 6.59 12.76 28.05
CA GLY A 307 6.82 11.36 27.75
C GLY A 307 7.14 11.07 26.27
N PRO A 308 7.54 9.82 25.96
CA PRO A 308 7.79 9.39 24.59
C PRO A 308 6.51 9.43 23.75
N GLN A 309 6.55 10.19 22.65
CA GLN A 309 5.47 10.28 21.67
C GLN A 309 5.33 8.95 20.90
N PHE A 310 4.16 8.71 20.31
CA PHE A 310 3.88 7.51 19.53
C PHE A 310 4.99 7.24 18.52
N SER A 311 5.62 6.07 18.65
CA SER A 311 6.55 5.56 17.66
C SER A 311 5.92 4.33 17.03
N LEU A 312 5.83 4.31 15.70
CA LEU A 312 5.48 3.10 14.98
C LEU A 312 6.52 2.03 15.32
N PRO A 313 6.11 0.77 15.54
CA PRO A 313 7.05 -0.33 15.71
C PRO A 313 8.07 -0.30 14.58
N SER A 314 9.33 -0.07 14.93
CA SER A 314 10.39 0.04 13.95
C SER A 314 10.83 -1.36 13.56
N ASN A 315 10.32 -1.86 12.43
CA ASN A 315 10.77 -3.11 11.83
C ASN A 315 12.14 -2.87 11.16
N MET A 316 13.17 -2.63 11.98
CA MET A 316 14.55 -2.37 11.56
C MET A 316 15.11 -3.59 10.80
N GLY A 317 14.95 -3.59 9.48
CA GLY A 317 15.60 -4.55 8.58
C GLY A 317 14.71 -5.66 8.02
N ALA A 318 13.47 -5.82 8.49
CA ALA A 318 12.54 -6.81 7.93
C ALA A 318 11.91 -6.29 6.62
N LYS A 319 11.94 -7.11 5.57
CA LYS A 319 11.22 -6.82 4.33
C LYS A 319 9.73 -7.01 4.56
N ILE A 320 8.97 -5.91 4.54
CA ILE A 320 7.51 -5.93 4.61
C ILE A 320 6.95 -6.07 3.20
N VAL A 321 6.04 -7.02 3.02
CA VAL A 321 5.30 -7.25 1.79
C VAL A 321 3.82 -6.99 2.04
N THR A 322 3.12 -6.44 1.05
CA THR A 322 1.67 -6.24 1.12
C THR A 322 0.97 -7.14 0.11
N ARG A 323 -0.15 -7.71 0.52
CA ARG A 323 -1.03 -8.53 -0.32
C ARG A 323 -2.48 -8.09 -0.16
N SER A 324 -3.29 -8.41 -1.17
CA SER A 324 -4.72 -8.13 -1.19
C SER A 324 -5.51 -9.40 -0.99
N PHE A 325 -6.46 -9.36 -0.05
CA PHE A 325 -7.36 -10.47 0.26
C PHE A 325 -8.79 -9.97 0.13
N VAL A 326 -9.50 -10.44 -0.90
CA VAL A 326 -10.86 -9.98 -1.21
C VAL A 326 -11.88 -10.94 -0.58
N PHE A 327 -12.53 -10.49 0.48
CA PHE A 327 -13.70 -11.12 1.07
C PHE A 327 -14.94 -10.66 0.30
N ASP A 328 -15.34 -11.42 -0.70
CA ASP A 328 -16.53 -11.11 -1.50
C ASP A 328 -17.84 -11.27 -0.69
N ALA A 329 -18.97 -10.95 -1.33
CA ALA A 329 -20.28 -11.02 -0.68
C ALA A 329 -20.62 -12.44 -0.18
N SER A 330 -20.21 -13.49 -0.91
CA SER A 330 -20.46 -14.88 -0.54
C SER A 330 -19.58 -15.31 0.64
N ALA A 331 -18.29 -14.97 0.60
CA ALA A 331 -17.36 -15.21 1.70
C ALA A 331 -17.85 -14.55 3.00
N LEU A 332 -18.32 -13.30 2.93
CA LEU A 332 -18.86 -12.59 4.09
C LEU A 332 -20.21 -13.13 4.56
N ALA A 333 -21.05 -13.66 3.67
CA ALA A 333 -22.28 -14.36 4.05
C ALA A 333 -21.94 -15.64 4.82
N ASN A 334 -21.05 -16.48 4.27
CA ASN A 334 -20.60 -17.71 4.92
C ASN A 334 -19.92 -17.43 6.27
N LEU A 335 -19.16 -16.34 6.37
CA LEU A 335 -18.50 -15.92 7.62
C LEU A 335 -19.55 -15.52 8.67
N LYS A 336 -20.61 -14.82 8.26
CA LYS A 336 -21.73 -14.47 9.16
C LYS A 336 -22.51 -15.68 9.65
N ASP A 337 -22.68 -16.73 8.85
CA ASP A 337 -23.40 -17.93 9.29
C ASP A 337 -22.63 -18.71 10.37
N ARG A 338 -21.30 -18.56 10.42
CA ARG A 338 -20.43 -19.18 11.42
C ARG A 338 -20.28 -18.34 12.70
N ILE A 339 -20.75 -17.10 12.68
CA ILE A 339 -20.50 -16.11 13.73
C ILE A 339 -21.81 -15.46 14.15
N GLU A 340 -22.13 -15.52 15.44
CA GLU A 340 -23.34 -14.88 15.94
C GLU A 340 -23.28 -13.34 15.77
N LYS A 341 -24.28 -12.74 15.11
CA LYS A 341 -24.55 -11.29 14.99
C LYS A 341 -23.30 -10.37 15.03
N SER A 342 -22.55 -10.29 13.93
CA SER A 342 -21.40 -9.37 13.79
C SER A 342 -21.49 -8.49 12.55
N THR A 343 -20.75 -7.37 12.54
CA THR A 343 -20.60 -6.55 11.34
C THR A 343 -19.56 -7.17 10.39
N ARG A 344 -19.63 -6.85 9.10
CA ARG A 344 -18.65 -7.32 8.09
C ARG A 344 -17.21 -7.00 8.50
N VAL A 345 -16.98 -5.76 8.94
CA VAL A 345 -15.66 -5.27 9.38
C VAL A 345 -15.15 -6.03 10.61
N VAL A 346 -15.97 -6.18 11.65
CA VAL A 346 -15.57 -6.91 12.87
C VAL A 346 -15.23 -8.38 12.55
N SER A 347 -16.01 -9.01 11.66
CA SER A 347 -15.79 -10.41 11.28
C SER A 347 -14.45 -10.59 10.55
N VAL A 348 -14.13 -9.70 9.60
CA VAL A 348 -12.85 -9.73 8.87
C VAL A 348 -11.67 -9.41 9.80
N MET A 349 -11.80 -8.39 10.66
CA MET A 349 -10.78 -8.06 11.67
C MET A 349 -10.47 -9.25 12.58
N ALA A 350 -11.50 -9.91 13.10
CA ALA A 350 -11.36 -11.04 14.00
C ALA A 350 -10.73 -12.27 13.31
N LEU A 351 -11.12 -12.55 12.06
CA LEU A 351 -10.55 -13.65 11.30
C LEU A 351 -9.07 -13.44 11.02
N ILE A 352 -8.69 -12.26 10.52
CA ILE A 352 -7.29 -11.92 10.25
C ILE A 352 -6.47 -11.98 11.55
N TRP A 353 -7.00 -11.42 12.64
CA TRP A 353 -6.32 -11.45 13.93
C TRP A 353 -6.13 -12.87 14.46
N LYS A 354 -7.15 -13.74 14.38
CA LYS A 354 -7.06 -15.16 14.74
C LYS A 354 -5.92 -15.87 14.01
N VAL A 355 -5.85 -15.68 12.69
CA VAL A 355 -4.82 -16.31 11.85
C VAL A 355 -3.43 -15.82 12.26
N LEU A 356 -3.25 -14.51 12.41
CA LEU A 356 -1.97 -13.93 12.81
C LEU A 356 -1.52 -14.37 14.21
N THR A 357 -2.44 -14.46 15.17
CA THR A 357 -2.16 -15.03 16.50
C THR A 357 -1.74 -16.51 16.41
N GLY A 358 -2.33 -17.27 15.50
CA GLY A 358 -1.95 -18.65 15.22
C GLY A 358 -0.53 -18.76 14.67
N ILE A 359 -0.20 -17.95 13.65
CA ILE A 359 1.14 -17.87 13.04
C ILE A 359 2.19 -17.52 14.08
N SER A 360 1.94 -16.49 14.90
CA SER A 360 2.87 -16.11 15.98
C SER A 360 3.06 -17.24 16.99
N SER A 361 1.98 -17.90 17.41
CA SER A 361 2.06 -19.02 18.36
C SER A 361 2.91 -20.17 17.80
N ALA A 362 2.76 -20.49 16.51
CA ALA A 362 3.55 -21.52 15.84
C ALA A 362 5.04 -21.12 15.71
N LYS A 363 5.31 -19.87 15.34
CA LYS A 363 6.66 -19.30 15.22
C LYS A 363 7.43 -19.32 16.54
N HIS A 364 6.76 -19.06 17.66
CA HIS A 364 7.37 -19.02 18.99
C HIS A 364 7.29 -20.35 19.76
N GLY A 365 6.51 -21.32 19.28
CA GLY A 365 6.31 -22.61 19.94
C GLY A 365 5.44 -22.54 21.22
N HIS A 366 4.85 -21.39 21.53
CA HIS A 366 3.95 -21.18 22.68
C HIS A 366 2.96 -20.04 22.41
N SER A 367 1.83 -20.05 23.12
CA SER A 367 0.87 -18.93 23.08
C SER A 367 1.49 -17.66 23.67
N ARG A 368 1.22 -16.52 23.04
CA ARG A 368 1.62 -15.19 23.50
C ARG A 368 0.39 -14.30 23.68
N ASP A 369 0.51 -13.29 24.51
CA ASP A 369 -0.50 -12.23 24.59
C ASP A 369 -0.58 -11.56 23.21
N SER A 370 -1.79 -11.26 22.75
CA SER A 370 -1.99 -10.65 21.45
C SER A 370 -3.01 -9.53 21.55
N THR A 371 -2.75 -8.41 20.88
CA THR A 371 -3.64 -7.26 20.85
C THR A 371 -3.89 -6.78 19.43
N LEU A 372 -5.16 -6.72 19.03
CA LEU A 372 -5.58 -5.97 17.84
C LEU A 372 -5.92 -4.54 18.24
N VAL A 373 -5.21 -3.58 17.66
CA VAL A 373 -5.46 -2.15 17.81
C VAL A 373 -6.14 -1.65 16.56
N PHE A 374 -7.32 -1.06 16.69
CA PHE A 374 -8.06 -0.53 15.53
C PHE A 374 -8.62 0.87 15.77
N ALA A 375 -8.51 1.71 14.74
CA ALA A 375 -8.96 3.09 14.81
C ALA A 375 -10.49 3.19 14.65
N MET A 376 -11.12 3.96 15.52
CA MET A 376 -12.55 4.27 15.49
C MET A 376 -12.77 5.77 15.29
N ASN A 377 -13.52 6.16 14.26
CA ASN A 377 -13.99 7.53 14.10
C ASN A 377 -14.86 7.94 15.31
N MET A 378 -14.56 9.08 15.92
CA MET A 378 -15.29 9.62 17.08
C MET A 378 -16.47 10.54 16.67
N ARG A 379 -16.52 11.00 15.41
CA ARG A 379 -17.63 11.81 14.90
C ARG A 379 -18.95 11.07 15.03
N GLY A 380 -19.96 11.74 15.58
CA GLY A 380 -21.28 11.16 15.86
C GLY A 380 -21.32 10.15 17.02
N LYS A 381 -20.22 9.99 17.78
CA LYS A 381 -20.16 9.08 18.94
C LYS A 381 -19.90 9.76 20.27
N THR A 382 -19.53 11.03 20.28
CA THR A 382 -19.30 11.84 21.49
C THR A 382 -20.55 12.66 21.84
N LYS A 383 -20.58 13.28 23.03
CA LYS A 383 -21.60 14.28 23.41
C LYS A 383 -21.41 15.65 22.75
N LEU A 384 -20.53 15.75 21.76
CA LEU A 384 -20.15 17.00 21.10
C LEU A 384 -20.69 16.99 19.65
N PRO A 385 -21.99 17.25 19.44
CA PRO A 385 -22.59 17.21 18.11
C PRO A 385 -21.97 18.25 17.15
N SER A 386 -21.42 19.35 17.69
CA SER A 386 -20.68 20.34 16.91
C SER A 386 -19.47 19.77 16.16
N LEU A 387 -18.94 18.62 16.59
CA LEU A 387 -17.78 17.98 15.98
C LEU A 387 -18.12 16.94 14.91
N GLU A 388 -19.40 16.76 14.57
CA GLU A 388 -19.83 15.77 13.58
C GLU A 388 -19.19 15.97 12.19
N HIS A 389 -18.87 17.22 11.85
CA HIS A 389 -18.25 17.60 10.58
C HIS A 389 -16.88 18.26 10.75
N ALA A 390 -16.31 18.21 11.96
CA ALA A 390 -15.02 18.83 12.22
C ALA A 390 -13.91 18.14 11.42
N LEU A 391 -13.01 18.92 10.84
CA LEU A 391 -11.88 18.45 10.05
C LEU A 391 -10.60 18.43 10.87
N GLY A 392 -9.72 17.48 10.56
CA GLY A 392 -8.59 17.10 11.40
C GLY A 392 -8.66 15.63 11.79
N ASN A 393 -7.68 15.17 12.55
CA ASN A 393 -7.74 13.84 13.15
C ASN A 393 -8.78 13.82 14.28
N PHE A 394 -9.77 12.94 14.19
CA PHE A 394 -10.73 12.75 15.29
C PHE A 394 -11.13 11.28 15.41
N CYS A 395 -10.14 10.47 15.77
CA CYS A 395 -10.27 9.03 15.96
C CYS A 395 -9.65 8.57 17.28
N VAL A 396 -10.18 7.48 17.83
CA VAL A 396 -9.68 6.82 19.04
C VAL A 396 -9.23 5.40 18.71
N ALA A 397 -8.17 4.94 19.36
CA ALA A 397 -7.75 3.54 19.26
C ALA A 397 -8.59 2.68 20.22
N ALA A 398 -9.15 1.59 19.70
CA ALA A 398 -9.74 0.52 20.50
C ALA A 398 -8.78 -0.67 20.55
N PHE A 399 -8.79 -1.39 21.66
CA PHE A 399 -7.84 -2.47 21.97
C PHE A 399 -8.63 -3.74 22.27
N ALA A 400 -8.49 -4.75 21.42
CA ALA A 400 -8.98 -6.09 21.69
C ALA A 400 -7.79 -6.96 22.06
N THR A 401 -7.79 -7.54 23.25
CA THR A 401 -6.65 -8.30 23.79
C THR A 401 -7.04 -9.74 24.09
N LEU A 402 -6.18 -10.66 23.67
CA LEU A 402 -6.23 -12.08 23.96
C LEU A 402 -5.03 -12.44 24.84
N GLU A 403 -5.28 -13.03 26.00
CA GLU A 403 -4.22 -13.51 26.90
C GLU A 403 -3.70 -14.88 26.46
N ALA A 404 -2.40 -15.12 26.65
CA ALA A 404 -1.73 -16.37 26.27
C ALA A 404 -2.34 -17.63 26.94
N ASN A 405 -2.88 -17.47 28.15
CA ASN A 405 -3.43 -18.55 28.98
C ASN A 405 -4.84 -19.01 28.56
N GLN A 406 -5.50 -18.33 27.63
CA GLN A 406 -6.85 -18.67 27.22
C GLN A 406 -6.85 -19.96 26.39
N THR A 407 -7.65 -20.93 26.84
CA THR A 407 -7.67 -22.31 26.34
C THR A 407 -8.44 -22.48 25.03
N ARG A 408 -9.30 -21.51 24.64
CA ARG A 408 -10.10 -21.57 23.41
C ARG A 408 -9.79 -20.37 22.52
N LYS A 409 -9.37 -20.65 21.28
CA LYS A 409 -8.99 -19.67 20.25
C LYS A 409 -9.88 -19.83 19.02
N GLU A 410 -11.19 -20.00 19.24
CA GLU A 410 -12.15 -20.11 18.14
C GLU A 410 -12.46 -18.72 17.57
N LEU A 411 -12.91 -18.68 16.31
CA LEU A 411 -13.23 -17.41 15.65
C LEU A 411 -14.23 -16.54 16.44
N ASN A 412 -15.22 -17.16 17.09
CA ASN A 412 -16.20 -16.44 17.90
C ASN A 412 -15.58 -15.74 19.12
N ASP A 413 -14.48 -16.27 19.68
CA ASP A 413 -13.80 -15.63 20.81
C ASP A 413 -13.16 -14.30 20.35
N PHE A 414 -12.45 -14.32 19.22
CA PHE A 414 -11.88 -13.12 18.60
C PHE A 414 -12.96 -12.11 18.21
N VAL A 415 -14.07 -12.56 17.62
CA VAL A 415 -15.19 -11.69 17.27
C VAL A 415 -15.76 -11.00 18.50
N ASN A 416 -15.95 -11.75 19.59
CA ASN A 416 -16.48 -11.22 20.84
C ASN A 416 -15.54 -10.18 21.43
N LEU A 417 -14.22 -10.42 21.42
CA LEU A 417 -13.22 -9.47 21.90
C LEU A 417 -13.23 -8.16 21.09
N VAL A 418 -13.23 -8.24 19.75
CA VAL A 418 -13.27 -7.05 18.89
C VAL A 418 -14.59 -6.30 19.05
N ARG A 419 -15.72 -7.02 19.13
CA ARG A 419 -17.05 -6.42 19.32
C ARG A 419 -17.17 -5.73 20.67
N SER A 420 -16.77 -6.38 21.76
CA SER A 420 -16.83 -5.83 23.11
C SER A 420 -15.92 -4.61 23.23
N SER A 421 -14.67 -4.71 22.75
CA SER A 421 -13.75 -3.58 22.69
C SER A 421 -14.36 -2.38 21.95
N SER A 422 -14.92 -2.60 20.76
CA SER A 422 -15.57 -1.53 20.00
C SER A 422 -16.77 -0.94 20.74
N LYS A 423 -17.60 -1.77 21.38
CA LYS A 423 -18.79 -1.33 22.12
C LYS A 423 -18.41 -0.53 23.36
N ASP A 424 -17.44 -1.01 24.12
CA ASP A 424 -16.99 -0.40 25.37
C ASP A 424 -16.26 0.91 25.09
N THR A 425 -15.39 0.96 24.08
CA THR A 425 -14.79 2.22 23.62
C THR A 425 -15.86 3.20 23.19
N SER A 426 -16.86 2.78 22.40
CA SER A 426 -17.96 3.65 21.97
C SER A 426 -18.81 4.15 23.14
N ALA A 427 -19.07 3.32 24.14
CA ALA A 427 -19.84 3.68 25.32
C ALA A 427 -19.07 4.65 26.23
N HIS A 428 -17.75 4.45 26.33
CA HIS A 428 -16.86 5.33 27.07
C HIS A 428 -16.80 6.73 26.44
N ILE A 429 -16.48 6.83 25.14
CA ILE A 429 -16.43 8.14 24.44
C ILE A 429 -17.80 8.83 24.38
N GLY A 430 -18.89 8.07 24.35
CA GLY A 430 -20.25 8.62 24.35
C GLY A 430 -20.70 9.20 25.69
N LYS A 431 -19.95 8.92 26.78
CA LYS A 431 -20.22 9.48 28.11
C LYS A 431 -19.20 10.53 28.54
N ALA A 432 -17.99 10.46 28.00
CA ALA A 432 -16.83 11.26 28.33
C ALA A 432 -17.04 12.77 28.09
N SER A 433 -16.50 13.59 29.02
CA SER A 433 -16.33 15.03 28.82
C SER A 433 -15.12 15.35 27.91
N VAL A 434 -14.90 16.64 27.63
CA VAL A 434 -13.70 17.10 26.92
C VAL A 434 -12.43 16.76 27.72
N GLU A 435 -12.49 16.90 29.04
CA GLU A 435 -11.40 16.59 29.97
C GLU A 435 -11.11 15.09 30.03
N ASP A 436 -12.15 14.25 30.05
CA ASP A 436 -12.01 12.79 30.02
C ASP A 436 -11.31 12.33 28.73
N ILE A 437 -11.77 12.82 27.57
CA ILE A 437 -11.16 12.52 26.28
C ILE A 437 -9.72 13.03 26.24
N THR A 438 -9.46 14.26 26.69
CA THR A 438 -8.11 14.81 26.75
C THR A 438 -7.19 13.93 27.59
N SER A 439 -7.66 13.51 28.78
CA SER A 439 -6.89 12.68 29.71
C SER A 439 -6.59 11.30 29.12
N MET A 440 -7.53 10.71 28.37
CA MET A 440 -7.33 9.44 27.67
C MET A 440 -6.14 9.51 26.69
N PHE A 441 -5.99 10.61 25.95
CA PHE A 441 -4.92 10.77 24.97
C PHE A 441 -3.60 11.24 25.57
N VAL A 442 -3.63 12.08 26.61
CA VAL A 442 -2.41 12.54 27.31
C VAL A 442 -1.79 11.42 28.12
N ASN A 443 -2.59 10.61 28.81
CA ASN A 443 -2.12 9.50 29.64
C ASN A 443 -1.90 8.21 28.83
N TYR A 444 -2.08 8.27 27.50
CA TYR A 444 -1.80 7.14 26.63
C TYR A 444 -0.30 6.82 26.68
N SER A 445 0.04 5.76 27.43
CA SER A 445 1.41 5.25 27.48
C SER A 445 1.52 4.04 26.57
N PRO A 446 2.26 4.13 25.44
CA PRO A 446 2.61 2.93 24.68
C PRO A 446 3.53 1.98 25.46
N HIS A 447 4.05 2.39 26.63
CA HIS A 447 5.00 1.62 27.45
C HIS A 447 4.33 0.61 28.40
N GLY A 448 3.00 0.50 28.38
CA GLY A 448 2.29 -0.63 29.02
C GLY A 448 2.46 -1.95 28.27
N GLN A 449 3.13 -1.93 27.11
CA GLN A 449 3.42 -3.11 26.29
C GLN A 449 4.48 -3.98 26.99
N LYS A 450 4.07 -5.16 27.45
CA LYS A 450 5.03 -6.20 27.82
C LYS A 450 5.83 -6.54 26.56
N ASN A 451 7.15 -6.73 26.67
CA ASN A 451 8.02 -7.19 25.57
C ASN A 451 7.58 -8.51 24.92
N GLU A 452 6.54 -9.16 25.46
CA GLU A 452 6.03 -10.46 25.04
C GLU A 452 4.64 -10.40 24.35
N THR A 453 4.07 -9.22 24.09
CA THR A 453 2.76 -9.08 23.45
C THR A 453 2.87 -8.79 21.95
N ASP A 454 2.14 -9.55 21.13
CA ASP A 454 2.05 -9.31 19.69
C ASP A 454 0.99 -8.24 19.38
N ILE A 455 1.35 -7.20 18.62
CA ILE A 455 0.47 -6.07 18.34
C ILE A 455 0.17 -5.97 16.86
N TYR A 456 -1.10 -6.01 16.51
CA TYR A 456 -1.59 -5.88 15.14
C TYR A 456 -2.36 -4.58 14.97
N LEU A 457 -1.95 -3.76 14.00
CA LEU A 457 -2.60 -2.48 13.70
C LEU A 457 -3.62 -2.66 12.57
N CYS A 458 -4.85 -2.18 12.77
CA CYS A 458 -5.89 -2.20 11.74
C CYS A 458 -6.56 -0.84 11.55
N SER A 459 -6.70 -0.41 10.30
CA SER A 459 -7.51 0.74 9.92
C SER A 459 -8.62 0.32 8.96
N SER A 460 -9.80 0.91 9.11
CA SER A 460 -10.95 0.64 8.24
C SER A 460 -11.32 1.91 7.47
N LEU A 461 -11.18 1.83 6.15
CA LEU A 461 -11.64 2.80 5.17
C LEU A 461 -13.00 2.41 4.56
N CYS A 462 -13.65 1.37 5.09
CA CYS A 462 -15.02 1.00 4.70
C CYS A 462 -16.03 2.10 5.04
N ARG A 463 -17.11 2.15 4.25
CA ARG A 463 -18.26 3.07 4.29
C ARG A 463 -17.97 4.53 3.97
N PHE A 464 -16.73 4.86 3.65
CA PHE A 464 -16.43 6.12 2.98
C PHE A 464 -16.79 6.02 1.48
N PRO A 465 -17.29 7.10 0.86
CA PRO A 465 -17.83 7.07 -0.49
C PRO A 465 -16.74 7.13 -1.58
N TRP A 466 -15.65 6.37 -1.43
CA TRP A 466 -14.52 6.38 -2.37
C TRP A 466 -14.94 6.03 -3.80
N TYR A 467 -15.86 5.07 -3.93
CA TYR A 467 -16.39 4.63 -5.22
C TYR A 467 -17.42 5.58 -5.84
N GLU A 468 -17.81 6.63 -5.14
CA GLU A 468 -18.71 7.68 -5.66
C GLU A 468 -17.95 8.82 -6.35
N ALA A 469 -16.62 8.77 -6.36
CA ALA A 469 -15.75 9.82 -6.88
C ALA A 469 -15.75 9.92 -8.41
N ASP A 470 -16.81 10.49 -8.97
CA ASP A 470 -16.97 10.74 -10.40
C ASP A 470 -16.67 12.20 -10.75
N PHE A 471 -15.50 12.47 -11.34
CA PHE A 471 -15.09 13.82 -11.78
C PHE A 471 -15.78 14.30 -13.07
N GLY A 472 -16.76 13.55 -13.58
CA GLY A 472 -17.45 13.78 -14.85
C GLY A 472 -17.04 12.80 -15.96
N TRP A 473 -16.29 11.74 -15.61
CA TRP A 473 -15.88 10.68 -16.55
C TRP A 473 -16.17 9.28 -16.01
N GLY A 474 -17.05 9.18 -15.03
CA GLY A 474 -17.42 7.93 -14.39
C GLY A 474 -16.71 7.69 -13.05
N LYS A 475 -17.24 6.70 -12.32
CA LYS A 475 -16.76 6.26 -11.01
C LYS A 475 -15.50 5.40 -11.14
N PRO A 476 -14.63 5.35 -10.12
CA PRO A 476 -13.48 4.46 -10.14
C PRO A 476 -13.94 2.99 -10.22
N SER A 477 -13.19 2.21 -10.99
CA SER A 477 -13.36 0.76 -11.12
C SER A 477 -12.69 0.00 -9.97
N TRP A 478 -11.69 0.61 -9.35
CA TRP A 478 -10.98 0.08 -8.19
C TRP A 478 -10.43 1.23 -7.36
N VAL A 479 -10.38 1.03 -6.05
CA VAL A 479 -9.73 1.94 -5.10
C VAL A 479 -8.86 1.10 -4.20
N ASN A 480 -7.59 1.50 -4.02
CA ASN A 480 -6.70 0.82 -3.09
C ASN A 480 -5.85 1.81 -2.29
N THR A 481 -5.23 1.28 -1.23
CA THR A 481 -4.27 1.98 -0.38
C THR A 481 -2.99 1.16 -0.28
N ILE A 482 -1.90 1.82 0.10
CA ILE A 482 -0.57 1.23 0.14
C ILE A 482 0.02 1.52 1.52
N SER A 483 0.54 0.49 2.17
CA SER A 483 1.31 0.62 3.41
C SER A 483 2.70 0.04 3.18
N LYS A 484 3.73 0.73 3.65
CA LYS A 484 5.12 0.25 3.53
C LYS A 484 5.89 0.52 4.81
N ASN A 485 6.80 -0.39 5.13
CA ASN A 485 7.67 -0.35 6.31
C ASN A 485 6.94 -0.44 7.67
N VAL A 486 5.63 -0.72 7.66
CA VAL A 486 4.79 -0.88 8.85
C VAL A 486 3.90 -2.08 8.62
N GLU A 487 3.85 -3.00 9.59
CA GLU A 487 2.86 -4.08 9.58
C GLU A 487 1.49 -3.51 9.92
N MET A 488 0.55 -3.66 9.00
CA MET A 488 -0.73 -2.98 9.07
C MET A 488 -1.77 -3.70 8.22
N ILE A 489 -2.98 -3.77 8.75
CA ILE A 489 -4.17 -4.24 8.06
C ILE A 489 -4.99 -3.00 7.68
N SER A 490 -5.31 -2.86 6.40
CA SER A 490 -6.20 -1.81 5.90
C SER A 490 -7.40 -2.43 5.22
N LEU A 491 -8.61 -2.10 5.67
CA LEU A 491 -9.85 -2.62 5.11
C LEU A 491 -10.52 -1.56 4.25
N ILE A 492 -10.92 -1.91 3.03
CA ILE A 492 -11.68 -1.04 2.12
C ILE A 492 -12.87 -1.81 1.54
N ASP A 493 -14.00 -1.14 1.30
CA ASP A 493 -15.12 -1.82 0.63
C ASP A 493 -14.75 -2.20 -0.81
N THR A 494 -15.34 -3.27 -1.30
CA THR A 494 -15.33 -3.56 -2.75
C THR A 494 -16.25 -2.59 -3.49
N LYS A 495 -16.10 -2.48 -4.82
CA LYS A 495 -16.87 -1.54 -5.66
C LYS A 495 -18.40 -1.61 -5.46
N ASN A 496 -18.95 -2.80 -5.23
CA ASN A 496 -20.39 -3.01 -5.00
C ASN A 496 -20.84 -2.73 -3.56
N GLY A 497 -19.92 -2.44 -2.64
CA GLY A 497 -20.21 -2.15 -1.22
C GLY A 497 -20.57 -3.37 -0.36
N GLU A 498 -20.61 -4.57 -0.95
CA GLU A 498 -21.01 -5.80 -0.27
C GLU A 498 -19.81 -6.56 0.33
N GLY A 499 -18.68 -6.55 -0.36
CA GLY A 499 -17.43 -7.18 0.04
C GLY A 499 -16.46 -6.24 0.78
N ILE A 500 -15.35 -6.80 1.24
CA ILE A 500 -14.22 -6.07 1.85
C ILE A 500 -12.92 -6.57 1.20
N GLU A 501 -12.10 -5.66 0.70
CA GLU A 501 -10.71 -5.91 0.35
C GLU A 501 -9.82 -5.58 1.56
N ALA A 502 -9.11 -6.58 2.07
CA ALA A 502 -8.13 -6.43 3.14
C ALA A 502 -6.72 -6.34 2.53
N ARG A 503 -6.07 -5.19 2.70
CA ARG A 503 -4.66 -5.00 2.41
C ARG A 503 -3.86 -5.31 3.66
N VAL A 504 -3.18 -6.45 3.64
CA VAL A 504 -2.41 -6.94 4.77
C VAL A 504 -0.93 -6.75 4.46
N SER A 505 -0.23 -6.01 5.31
CA SER A 505 1.22 -5.80 5.23
C SER A 505 1.90 -6.52 6.39
N LEU A 506 2.76 -7.49 6.08
CA LEU A 506 3.47 -8.34 7.05
C LEU A 506 4.92 -8.49 6.61
N ASN A 507 5.79 -8.92 7.53
CA ASN A 507 7.08 -9.46 7.11
C ASN A 507 6.90 -10.67 6.16
N GLU A 508 7.86 -10.86 5.25
CA GLU A 508 7.77 -11.85 4.17
C GLU A 508 7.51 -13.28 4.65
N ASN A 509 8.05 -13.68 5.80
CA ASN A 509 7.84 -15.01 6.37
C ASN A 509 6.40 -15.18 6.89
N ASP A 510 5.93 -14.23 7.70
CA ASP A 510 4.58 -14.31 8.26
C ASP A 510 3.51 -14.13 7.17
N MET A 511 3.80 -13.38 6.10
CA MET A 511 2.93 -13.33 4.91
C MET A 511 2.82 -14.68 4.21
N ALA A 512 3.92 -15.40 4.06
CA ALA A 512 3.90 -16.70 3.40
C ALA A 512 3.04 -17.72 4.18
N GLU A 513 3.10 -17.70 5.50
CA GLU A 513 2.21 -18.51 6.35
C GLU A 513 0.75 -18.03 6.24
N PHE A 514 0.51 -16.72 6.23
CA PHE A 514 -0.82 -16.13 6.13
C PHE A 514 -1.53 -16.45 4.81
N GLU A 515 -0.82 -16.38 3.68
CA GLU A 515 -1.36 -16.72 2.34
C GLU A 515 -1.76 -18.21 2.23
N ASN A 516 -1.13 -19.08 3.02
CA ASN A 516 -1.38 -20.53 3.02
C ASN A 516 -2.31 -21.00 4.14
N ASP A 517 -2.76 -20.09 5.02
CA ASP A 517 -3.64 -20.46 6.13
C ASP A 517 -4.99 -20.98 5.60
N PRO A 518 -5.49 -22.13 6.11
CA PRO A 518 -6.73 -22.73 5.63
C PRO A 518 -7.96 -21.82 5.74
N ASP A 519 -8.05 -20.99 6.79
CA ASP A 519 -9.17 -20.07 6.94
C ASP A 519 -9.08 -18.96 5.89
N ILE A 520 -7.89 -18.40 5.66
CA ILE A 520 -7.67 -17.40 4.61
C ILE A 520 -8.00 -17.97 3.23
N LEU A 521 -7.50 -19.17 2.90
CA LEU A 521 -7.80 -19.83 1.62
C LEU A 521 -9.29 -20.15 1.44
N THR A 522 -9.99 -20.45 2.55
CA THR A 522 -11.43 -20.74 2.54
C THR A 522 -12.25 -19.50 2.16
N PHE A 523 -11.90 -18.32 2.69
CA PHE A 523 -12.68 -17.09 2.49
C PHE A 523 -12.12 -16.18 1.37
N CYS A 524 -10.86 -16.34 1.01
CA CYS A 524 -10.14 -15.59 -0.02
C CYS A 524 -9.33 -16.56 -0.89
N PRO A 525 -9.98 -17.46 -1.64
CA PRO A 525 -9.26 -18.42 -2.48
C PRO A 525 -8.39 -17.66 -3.51
N PRO A 526 -7.17 -18.17 -3.83
CA PRO A 526 -6.33 -17.57 -4.84
C PRO A 526 -7.10 -17.44 -6.14
N GLN A 527 -7.17 -16.24 -6.70
CA GLN A 527 -7.84 -16.06 -7.98
C GLN A 527 -7.13 -16.94 -9.02
N LYS A 528 -7.84 -17.93 -9.57
CA LYS A 528 -7.31 -18.76 -10.65
C LYS A 528 -6.94 -17.83 -11.80
N GLN A 529 -5.67 -17.84 -12.22
CA GLN A 529 -5.20 -17.19 -13.44
C GLN A 529 -5.79 -17.86 -14.70
N HIS A 530 -7.12 -17.95 -14.86
CA HIS A 530 -7.73 -18.39 -16.11
C HIS A 530 -9.13 -17.79 -16.33
N SER A 531 -9.37 -17.46 -17.59
CA SER A 531 -10.62 -17.04 -18.26
C SER A 531 -11.12 -15.60 -18.04
N ILE A 532 -10.66 -14.75 -18.96
CA ILE A 532 -11.29 -13.53 -19.46
C ILE A 532 -12.82 -13.69 -19.54
N PRO A 533 -13.64 -12.82 -18.90
CA PRO A 533 -14.98 -12.58 -19.41
C PRO A 533 -14.80 -11.94 -20.78
N ARG A 534 -15.21 -12.64 -21.85
CA ARG A 534 -15.43 -11.98 -23.15
C ARG A 534 -16.52 -10.95 -22.93
N PHE A 535 -16.15 -9.70 -22.64
CA PHE A 535 -17.08 -8.59 -22.74
C PHE A 535 -17.36 -8.41 -24.24
N GLY A 536 -18.55 -8.87 -24.63
CA GLY A 536 -19.00 -8.91 -26.01
C GLY A 536 -19.05 -7.52 -26.61
N GLN A 537 -18.63 -7.44 -27.87
CA GLN A 537 -19.14 -6.46 -28.82
C GLN A 537 -20.67 -6.50 -28.80
N LYS A 538 -21.28 -5.36 -28.49
CA LYS A 538 -22.45 -4.87 -29.20
C LYS A 538 -22.32 -3.37 -29.36
#